data_AF-A0A5N6UP56-F1
#
_entry.id   AF-A0A5N6UP56-F1
#
_cell.length_a   1.000
_cell.length_b   1.000
_cell.length_c   1.000
_cell.angle_alpha   90.00
_cell.angle_beta   90.00
_cell.angle_gamma   90.00
#
_symmetry.space_group_name_H-M   'P 1'
#
loop_
_entity.id
_entity.type
_entity.pdbx_description
1 polymer ?
#
loop_
_entity_poly.entity_id
_entity_poly.type
_entity_poly.pdbx_seq_one_letter_code
_entity_poly.pdbx_strand_id
1 'polypeptide(L)'
;MTAPSRKLNIGVVGLGRMGQRHALNILHHVPRARLHSVCSVALHEIQWAKDNLEPEGVITFSDYDQMVRTKGLEAVVIASPTAMHVEHTLSAIEQGVHALCEKPVTTDLSSMRGLIDVAETRPNTKVMVGFVRRFDEQYQAALQKIQEGLIGDPVIVRSQGAEKLDKSGFFVEYARQSGGIFVDTVVHDIDLTLSFLGEDIKPKALWATGLIAHHHELIDCQDADNAVGVVEFWGGKIAHYYHSRTTAHGYDNCTEIIGTEGKVSINLVPYSNRVQISNSSGIVQDATPGWIDRYRDAFVTELNQFTDAILESRELPLRLESAYSGLQIALALQESLRTGRKIGFDGNGVRKE
;
A
#
# COMPACT_ATOMS: atom_id res chain seq x y z
N MET A 1 5.48 33.41 -24.11
CA MET A 1 5.86 32.03 -23.72
C MET A 1 5.76 31.96 -22.21
N THR A 2 4.81 31.22 -21.66
CA THR A 2 4.77 30.93 -20.22
C THR A 2 6.04 30.16 -19.85
N ALA A 3 6.70 30.54 -18.75
CA ALA A 3 7.84 29.79 -18.24
C ALA A 3 7.46 28.31 -18.09
N PRO A 4 8.35 27.35 -18.40
CA PRO A 4 8.04 25.94 -18.21
C PRO A 4 7.68 25.69 -16.75
N SER A 5 6.55 25.01 -16.51
CA SER A 5 6.12 24.64 -15.18
C SER A 5 7.23 23.81 -14.50
N ARG A 6 7.65 24.21 -13.30
CA ARG A 6 8.66 23.49 -12.51
C ARG A 6 8.29 22.01 -12.42
N LYS A 7 9.26 21.14 -12.70
CA LYS A 7 9.15 19.69 -12.51
C LYS A 7 10.01 19.24 -11.32
N LEU A 8 9.50 18.31 -10.54
CA LEU A 8 10.21 17.66 -9.44
C LEU A 8 11.12 16.55 -9.98
N ASN A 9 12.38 16.54 -9.58
CA ASN A 9 13.31 15.46 -9.94
C ASN A 9 13.16 14.28 -8.99
N ILE A 10 12.64 13.17 -9.51
CA ILE A 10 12.34 11.97 -8.73
C ILE A 10 13.25 10.83 -9.17
N GLY A 11 13.87 10.14 -8.20
CA GLY A 11 14.59 8.90 -8.42
C GLY A 11 13.76 7.67 -8.04
N VAL A 12 14.13 6.48 -8.51
CA VAL A 12 13.51 5.22 -8.07
C VAL A 12 14.59 4.23 -7.65
N VAL A 13 14.51 3.69 -6.43
CA VAL A 13 15.39 2.60 -5.95
C VAL A 13 14.63 1.29 -5.86
N GLY A 14 15.26 0.22 -6.35
CA GLY A 14 14.62 -1.07 -6.58
C GLY A 14 13.86 -1.04 -7.90
N LEU A 15 14.22 -1.92 -8.84
CA LEU A 15 13.65 -1.97 -10.18
C LEU A 15 13.04 -3.35 -10.47
N GLY A 16 12.46 -3.96 -9.43
CA GLY A 16 11.55 -5.08 -9.58
C GLY A 16 10.21 -4.63 -10.17
N ARG A 17 9.18 -5.49 -10.09
CA ARG A 17 7.86 -5.22 -10.69
C ARG A 17 7.29 -3.84 -10.36
N MET A 18 7.36 -3.42 -9.08
CA MET A 18 6.86 -2.12 -8.64
C MET A 18 7.77 -0.96 -9.03
N GLY A 19 9.09 -1.11 -8.90
CA GLY A 19 10.05 -0.10 -9.28
C GLY A 19 9.97 0.30 -10.74
N GLN A 20 9.88 -0.68 -11.64
CA GLN A 20 9.69 -0.44 -13.08
C GLN A 20 8.38 0.31 -13.35
N ARG A 21 7.29 -0.05 -12.65
CA ARG A 21 5.99 0.63 -12.77
C ARG A 21 6.09 2.09 -12.34
N HIS A 22 6.68 2.36 -11.18
CA HIS A 22 6.88 3.73 -10.69
C HIS A 22 7.75 4.54 -11.64
N ALA A 23 8.85 3.99 -12.14
CA ALA A 23 9.71 4.65 -13.12
C ALA A 23 8.93 5.01 -14.39
N LEU A 24 8.21 4.06 -14.99
CA LEU A 24 7.41 4.30 -16.19
C LEU A 24 6.25 5.29 -15.94
N ASN A 25 5.61 5.23 -14.78
CA ASN A 25 4.55 6.18 -14.41
C ASN A 25 5.11 7.60 -14.28
N ILE A 26 6.24 7.79 -13.59
CA ILE A 26 6.91 9.10 -13.48
C ILE A 26 7.27 9.64 -14.87
N LEU A 27 7.81 8.77 -15.73
CA LEU A 27 8.26 9.14 -17.07
C LEU A 27 7.10 9.55 -17.99
N HIS A 28 5.97 8.84 -17.95
CA HIS A 28 4.91 9.00 -18.96
C HIS A 28 3.61 9.63 -18.44
N HIS A 29 3.37 9.64 -17.14
CA HIS A 29 2.05 9.95 -16.55
C HIS A 29 2.07 10.97 -15.41
N VAL A 30 3.24 11.47 -15.00
CA VAL A 30 3.38 12.50 -13.95
C VAL A 30 3.98 13.77 -14.58
N PRO A 31 3.18 14.64 -15.20
CA PRO A 31 3.67 15.75 -16.02
C PRO A 31 4.54 16.77 -15.26
N ARG A 32 4.34 16.88 -13.94
CA ARG A 32 5.10 17.75 -13.03
C ARG A 32 6.28 17.05 -12.37
N ALA A 33 6.62 15.83 -12.80
CA ALA A 33 7.84 15.16 -12.38
C ALA A 33 8.75 14.90 -13.58
N ARG A 34 10.03 14.66 -13.26
CA ARG A 34 11.03 14.12 -14.17
C ARG A 34 11.67 12.93 -13.49
N LEU A 35 11.68 11.78 -14.15
CA LEU A 35 12.47 10.64 -13.73
C LEU A 35 13.95 11.00 -13.90
N HIS A 36 14.61 11.31 -12.78
CA HIS A 36 15.97 11.81 -12.75
C HIS A 36 16.98 10.67 -12.79
N SER A 37 16.76 9.65 -11.96
CA SER A 37 17.67 8.55 -11.79
C SER A 37 16.97 7.29 -11.33
N VAL A 38 17.57 6.13 -11.59
CA VAL A 38 17.11 4.85 -11.07
C VAL A 38 18.26 4.07 -10.47
N CYS A 39 17.98 3.21 -9.51
CA CYS A 39 18.98 2.41 -8.82
C CYS A 39 18.54 0.96 -8.64
N SER A 40 19.42 0.01 -8.96
CA SER A 40 19.26 -1.40 -8.60
C SER A 40 20.61 -2.10 -8.42
N VAL A 41 20.66 -3.11 -7.56
CA VAL A 41 21.84 -4.00 -7.44
C VAL A 41 21.75 -5.21 -8.38
N ALA A 42 20.58 -5.49 -8.94
CA ALA A 42 20.34 -6.65 -9.79
C ALA A 42 20.71 -6.34 -11.24
N LEU A 43 21.65 -7.11 -11.80
CA LEU A 43 22.16 -6.89 -13.16
C LEU A 43 21.07 -6.87 -14.24
N HIS A 44 20.05 -7.73 -14.11
CA HIS A 44 18.94 -7.79 -15.07
C HIS A 44 18.04 -6.54 -15.00
N GLU A 45 17.86 -5.96 -13.81
CA GLU A 45 17.09 -4.72 -13.64
C GLU A 45 17.89 -3.50 -14.14
N ILE A 46 19.22 -3.50 -13.94
CA ILE A 46 20.12 -2.49 -14.51
C ILE A 46 20.11 -2.54 -16.04
N GLN A 47 20.15 -3.74 -16.62
CA GLN A 47 20.05 -3.89 -18.07
C GLN A 47 18.70 -3.37 -18.58
N TRP A 48 17.61 -3.71 -17.89
CA TRP A 48 16.29 -3.17 -18.22
C TRP A 48 16.26 -1.64 -18.18
N ALA A 49 16.86 -1.00 -17.17
CA ALA A 49 16.96 0.46 -17.09
C ALA A 49 17.75 1.07 -18.26
N LYS A 50 18.87 0.45 -18.63
CA LYS A 50 19.67 0.85 -19.80
C LYS A 50 18.87 0.82 -21.10
N ASP A 51 18.07 -0.23 -21.28
CA ASP A 51 17.32 -0.43 -22.52
C ASP A 51 16.08 0.49 -22.60
N ASN A 52 15.44 0.80 -21.46
CA ASN A 52 14.13 1.44 -21.44
C ASN A 52 14.12 2.88 -20.90
N LEU A 53 15.13 3.29 -20.10
CA LEU A 53 15.13 4.56 -19.38
C LEU A 53 16.31 5.48 -19.75
N GLU A 54 17.51 4.93 -19.97
CA GLU A 54 18.65 5.74 -20.41
C GLU A 54 18.43 6.48 -21.75
N PRO A 55 17.71 5.93 -22.76
CA PRO A 55 17.35 6.66 -23.98
C PRO A 55 16.51 7.92 -23.72
N GLU A 56 15.83 7.98 -22.58
CA GLU A 56 15.01 9.10 -22.12
C GLU A 56 15.81 10.09 -21.22
N GLY A 57 17.12 9.86 -21.06
CA GLY A 57 18.03 10.69 -20.28
C GLY A 57 18.05 10.42 -18.78
N VAL A 58 17.55 9.25 -18.34
CA VAL A 58 17.57 8.82 -16.94
C VAL A 58 18.94 8.27 -16.56
N ILE A 59 19.46 8.63 -15.38
CA ILE A 59 20.76 8.14 -14.90
C ILE A 59 20.59 6.83 -14.14
N THR A 60 21.30 5.78 -14.54
CA THR A 60 21.28 4.48 -13.85
C THR A 60 22.43 4.37 -12.83
N PHE A 61 22.09 4.01 -11.60
CA PHE A 61 23.03 3.74 -10.51
C PHE A 61 22.95 2.27 -10.09
N SER A 62 24.06 1.73 -9.60
CA SER A 62 24.11 0.41 -8.94
C SER A 62 24.28 0.49 -7.43
N ASP A 63 24.27 1.71 -6.88
CA ASP A 63 24.55 2.05 -5.49
C ASP A 63 23.60 3.17 -5.07
N TYR A 64 22.80 2.90 -4.03
CA TYR A 64 21.78 3.83 -3.57
C TYR A 64 22.38 5.08 -2.91
N ASP A 65 23.46 4.91 -2.14
CA ASP A 65 24.13 6.02 -1.46
C ASP A 65 24.76 7.00 -2.44
N GLN A 66 25.22 6.50 -3.59
CA GLN A 66 25.66 7.35 -4.69
C GLN A 66 24.47 8.06 -5.35
N MET A 67 23.38 7.35 -5.61
CA MET A 67 22.18 7.96 -6.22
C MET A 67 21.60 9.07 -5.34
N VAL A 68 21.41 8.82 -4.05
CA VAL A 68 20.71 9.75 -3.14
C VAL A 68 21.51 11.05 -2.91
N ARG A 69 22.84 11.00 -3.02
CA ARG A 69 23.73 12.18 -2.95
C ARG A 69 23.91 12.89 -4.29
N THR A 70 23.29 12.39 -5.36
CA THR A 70 23.44 12.98 -6.69
C THR A 70 22.77 14.34 -6.76
N LYS A 71 23.53 15.33 -7.24
CA LYS A 71 23.05 16.70 -7.36
C LYS A 71 21.80 16.78 -8.24
N GLY A 72 20.76 17.42 -7.70
CA GLY A 72 19.52 17.68 -8.43
C GLY A 72 18.41 16.68 -8.18
N LEU A 73 18.67 15.57 -7.47
CA LEU A 73 17.63 14.69 -6.94
C LEU A 73 16.86 15.44 -5.84
N GLU A 74 15.53 15.52 -5.95
CA GLU A 74 14.67 16.21 -4.97
C GLU A 74 13.78 15.22 -4.20
N ALA A 75 13.41 14.09 -4.82
CA ALA A 75 12.62 13.04 -4.19
C ALA A 75 13.05 11.64 -4.67
N VAL A 76 12.66 10.60 -3.92
CA VAL A 76 12.91 9.21 -4.28
C VAL A 76 11.69 8.33 -3.98
N VAL A 77 11.35 7.46 -4.92
CA VAL A 77 10.46 6.33 -4.70
C VAL A 77 11.28 5.13 -4.28
N ILE A 78 10.96 4.55 -3.13
CA ILE A 78 11.64 3.40 -2.54
C ILE A 78 10.76 2.18 -2.76
N ALA A 79 11.13 1.37 -3.76
CA ALA A 79 10.49 0.12 -4.14
C ALA A 79 11.51 -1.05 -4.11
N SER A 80 12.53 -0.93 -3.27
CA SER A 80 13.53 -1.96 -2.97
C SER A 80 12.90 -3.10 -2.15
N PRO A 81 13.63 -4.18 -1.82
CA PRO A 81 13.11 -5.15 -0.86
C PRO A 81 12.74 -4.48 0.48
N THR A 82 11.69 -4.96 1.14
CA THR A 82 11.16 -4.39 2.40
C THR A 82 12.23 -4.22 3.48
N ALA A 83 13.21 -5.14 3.56
CA ALA A 83 14.32 -5.04 4.52
C ALA A 83 15.17 -3.76 4.37
N MET A 84 15.19 -3.16 3.17
CA MET A 84 15.96 -1.95 2.86
C MET A 84 15.13 -0.66 2.96
N HIS A 85 13.82 -0.75 3.12
CA HIS A 85 12.92 0.42 3.09
C HIS A 85 13.29 1.47 4.14
N VAL A 86 13.50 1.06 5.39
CA VAL A 86 13.85 1.97 6.49
C VAL A 86 15.20 2.63 6.24
N GLU A 87 16.22 1.85 5.91
CA GLU A 87 17.58 2.36 5.65
C GLU A 87 17.60 3.36 4.49
N HIS A 88 16.98 3.01 3.36
CA HIS A 88 16.88 3.90 2.22
C HIS A 88 16.10 5.18 2.56
N THR A 89 15.00 5.07 3.31
CA THR A 89 14.19 6.23 3.71
C THR A 89 14.97 7.17 4.62
N LEU A 90 15.69 6.63 5.61
CA LEU A 90 16.53 7.41 6.51
C LEU A 90 17.66 8.14 5.74
N SER A 91 18.34 7.44 4.83
CA SER A 91 19.39 8.03 4.00
C SER A 91 18.83 9.17 3.11
N ALA A 92 17.62 9.04 2.56
CA ALA A 92 16.94 10.13 1.87
C ALA A 92 16.65 11.33 2.78
N ILE A 93 16.08 11.09 3.98
CA ILE A 93 15.79 12.13 4.98
C ILE A 93 17.07 12.89 5.37
N GLU A 94 18.18 12.18 5.58
CA GLU A 94 19.46 12.77 5.94
C GLU A 94 19.96 13.77 4.88
N GLN A 95 19.80 13.42 3.60
CA GLN A 95 20.15 14.28 2.46
C GLN A 95 19.11 15.38 2.17
N GLY A 96 17.98 15.41 2.90
CA GLY A 96 16.88 16.33 2.64
C GLY A 96 16.07 16.00 1.38
N VAL A 97 16.20 14.76 0.88
CA VAL A 97 15.47 14.25 -0.29
C VAL A 97 14.13 13.67 0.18
N HIS A 98 13.03 14.10 -0.43
CA HIS A 98 11.70 13.58 -0.10
C HIS A 98 11.57 12.09 -0.42
N ALA A 99 10.74 11.35 0.31
CA ALA A 99 10.61 9.91 0.10
C ALA A 99 9.15 9.46 -0.05
N LEU A 100 8.88 8.65 -1.08
CA LEU A 100 7.69 7.80 -1.18
C LEU A 100 8.15 6.36 -0.97
N CYS A 101 7.81 5.73 0.15
CA CYS A 101 8.26 4.38 0.48
C CYS A 101 7.12 3.37 0.30
N GLU A 102 7.35 2.33 -0.49
CA GLU A 102 6.39 1.24 -0.67
C GLU A 102 6.04 0.55 0.64
N LYS A 103 4.84 -0.03 0.66
CA LYS A 103 4.35 -0.78 1.82
C LYS A 103 4.81 -2.24 1.79
N PRO A 104 4.92 -2.90 2.96
CA PRO A 104 5.06 -2.27 4.27
C PRO A 104 6.44 -1.59 4.37
N VAL A 105 6.53 -0.49 5.13
CA VAL A 105 7.82 0.20 5.37
C VAL A 105 8.78 -0.72 6.14
N THR A 106 8.25 -1.53 7.04
CA THR A 106 9.01 -2.51 7.84
C THR A 106 8.05 -3.53 8.44
N THR A 107 8.58 -4.63 8.93
CA THR A 107 7.86 -5.63 9.73
C THR A 107 8.11 -5.47 11.24
N ASP A 108 8.79 -4.41 11.64
CA ASP A 108 9.13 -4.11 13.04
C ASP A 108 8.62 -2.72 13.47
N LEU A 109 7.82 -2.69 14.54
CA LEU A 109 7.25 -1.45 15.06
C LEU A 109 8.31 -0.49 15.61
N SER A 110 9.40 -1.00 16.18
CA SER A 110 10.44 -0.14 16.75
C SER A 110 11.18 0.63 15.65
N SER A 111 11.46 -0.02 14.53
CA SER A 111 12.05 0.57 13.33
C SER A 111 11.12 1.61 12.71
N MET A 112 9.81 1.35 12.63
CA MET A 112 8.84 2.33 12.14
C MET A 112 8.78 3.56 13.06
N ARG A 113 8.81 3.37 14.39
CA ARG A 113 8.87 4.48 15.35
C ARG A 113 10.14 5.31 15.16
N GLY A 114 11.30 4.67 15.09
CA GLY A 114 12.57 5.37 14.87
C GLY A 114 12.60 6.18 13.57
N LEU A 115 12.00 5.66 12.49
CA LEU A 115 11.84 6.39 11.23
C LEU A 115 10.96 7.64 11.40
N ILE A 116 9.83 7.53 12.11
CA ILE A 116 8.96 8.66 12.42
C ILE A 116 9.72 9.71 13.21
N ASP A 117 10.39 9.30 14.28
CA ASP A 117 11.14 10.22 15.15
C ASP A 117 12.20 11.00 14.35
N VAL A 118 12.91 10.34 13.42
CA VAL A 118 13.87 11.01 12.52
C VAL A 118 13.18 11.95 11.53
N ALA A 119 12.07 11.53 10.91
CA ALA A 119 11.30 12.36 9.99
C ALA A 119 10.78 13.65 10.66
N GLU A 120 10.33 13.56 11.92
CA GLU A 120 9.89 14.72 12.72
C GLU A 120 11.01 15.75 12.94
N THR A 121 12.28 15.32 13.03
CA THR A 121 13.43 16.25 13.11
C THR A 121 13.72 16.99 11.81
N ARG A 122 13.12 16.57 10.69
CA ARG A 122 13.32 17.13 9.34
C ARG A 122 11.97 17.55 8.73
N PRO A 123 11.25 18.54 9.30
CA PRO A 123 9.88 18.88 8.88
C PRO A 123 9.76 19.38 7.43
N ASN A 124 10.86 19.82 6.83
CA ASN A 124 10.91 20.22 5.42
C ASN A 124 11.06 19.03 4.46
N THR A 125 11.33 17.82 4.96
CA THR A 125 11.51 16.61 4.16
C THR A 125 10.31 15.70 4.31
N LYS A 126 9.38 15.82 3.36
CA LYS A 126 8.18 14.97 3.26
C LYS A 126 8.51 13.49 3.04
N VAL A 127 7.89 12.62 3.84
CA VAL A 127 7.96 11.17 3.72
C VAL A 127 6.54 10.61 3.71
N MET A 128 6.20 9.85 2.67
CA MET A 128 4.88 9.24 2.49
C MET A 128 5.03 7.73 2.31
N VAL A 129 4.07 6.97 2.83
CA VAL A 129 3.98 5.52 2.61
C VAL A 129 3.05 5.24 1.43
N GLY A 130 3.43 4.32 0.55
CA GLY A 130 2.75 3.93 -0.68
C GLY A 130 1.48 3.10 -0.47
N PHE A 131 0.49 3.66 0.24
CA PHE A 131 -0.83 3.05 0.39
C PHE A 131 -1.73 3.41 -0.81
N VAL A 132 -1.37 2.87 -1.98
CA VAL A 132 -1.97 3.19 -3.27
C VAL A 132 -3.51 3.20 -3.30
N ARG A 133 -4.18 2.31 -2.53
CA ARG A 133 -5.64 2.20 -2.54
C ARG A 133 -6.34 3.47 -2.04
N ARG A 134 -5.67 4.31 -1.25
CA ARG A 134 -6.18 5.64 -0.89
C ARG A 134 -6.36 6.52 -2.11
N PHE A 135 -5.58 6.32 -3.16
CA PHE A 135 -5.59 7.16 -4.36
C PHE A 135 -6.49 6.60 -5.47
N ASP A 136 -7.21 5.52 -5.18
CA ASP A 136 -8.25 5.00 -6.07
C ASP A 136 -9.46 5.95 -6.10
N GLU A 137 -9.94 6.27 -7.30
CA GLU A 137 -11.06 7.18 -7.51
C GLU A 137 -12.31 6.73 -6.72
N GLN A 138 -12.59 5.43 -6.69
CA GLN A 138 -13.78 4.91 -6.03
C GLN A 138 -13.67 5.00 -4.50
N TYR A 139 -12.48 4.77 -3.94
CA TYR A 139 -12.25 4.93 -2.50
C TYR A 139 -12.23 6.39 -2.07
N GLN A 140 -11.66 7.30 -2.88
CA GLN A 140 -11.76 8.75 -2.66
C GLN A 140 -13.22 9.22 -2.68
N ALA A 141 -14.00 8.78 -3.68
CA ALA A 141 -15.41 9.10 -3.77
C ALA A 141 -16.24 8.49 -2.63
N ALA A 142 -15.80 7.39 -2.02
CA ALA A 142 -16.43 6.82 -0.83
C ALA A 142 -16.10 7.64 0.42
N LEU A 143 -14.82 7.99 0.61
CA LEU A 143 -14.37 8.84 1.72
C LEU A 143 -15.09 10.18 1.72
N GLN A 144 -15.24 10.81 0.56
CA GLN A 144 -15.98 12.07 0.42
C GLN A 144 -17.44 11.92 0.90
N LYS A 145 -18.17 10.89 0.46
CA LYS A 145 -19.56 10.65 0.89
C LYS A 145 -19.69 10.39 2.39
N ILE A 146 -18.67 9.74 2.98
CA ILE A 146 -18.60 9.52 4.43
C ILE A 146 -18.42 10.87 5.15
N GLN A 147 -17.49 11.71 4.68
CA GLN A 147 -17.24 13.04 5.24
C GLN A 147 -18.43 13.99 5.10
N GLU A 148 -19.22 13.86 4.02
CA GLU A 148 -20.49 14.57 3.82
C GLU A 148 -21.61 14.09 4.75
N GLY A 149 -21.39 13.02 5.53
CA GLY A 149 -22.34 12.50 6.51
C GLY A 149 -23.48 11.66 5.91
N LEU A 150 -23.38 11.24 4.64
CA LEU A 150 -24.46 10.54 3.93
C LEU A 150 -24.84 9.17 4.51
N ILE A 151 -24.05 8.64 5.44
CA ILE A 151 -24.33 7.38 6.14
C ILE A 151 -24.38 7.55 7.67
N GLY A 152 -24.40 8.78 8.19
CA GLY A 152 -24.23 9.05 9.62
C GLY A 152 -22.82 8.71 10.10
N ASP A 153 -22.67 8.24 11.35
CA ASP A 153 -21.37 7.83 11.90
C ASP A 153 -20.96 6.45 11.35
N PRO A 154 -19.78 6.29 10.72
CA PRO A 154 -19.27 5.00 10.30
C PRO A 154 -18.98 4.11 11.50
N VAL A 155 -19.60 2.92 11.56
CA VAL A 155 -19.50 2.01 12.71
C VAL A 155 -18.88 0.66 12.37
N ILE A 156 -19.09 0.14 11.15
CA ILE A 156 -18.55 -1.14 10.71
C ILE A 156 -17.91 -1.01 9.34
N VAL A 157 -16.66 -1.45 9.22
CA VAL A 157 -16.02 -1.70 7.91
C VAL A 157 -15.98 -3.20 7.65
N ARG A 158 -16.44 -3.63 6.48
CA ARG A 158 -16.26 -4.99 5.98
C ARG A 158 -15.44 -4.89 4.70
N SER A 159 -14.24 -5.47 4.70
CA SER A 159 -13.42 -5.57 3.50
C SER A 159 -13.19 -7.03 3.14
N GLN A 160 -13.15 -7.27 1.83
CA GLN A 160 -12.63 -8.45 1.20
C GLN A 160 -11.47 -8.06 0.30
N GLY A 161 -10.34 -8.76 0.43
CA GLY A 161 -9.27 -8.74 -0.56
C GLY A 161 -9.03 -10.14 -1.10
N ALA A 162 -9.40 -10.41 -2.35
CA ALA A 162 -9.22 -11.72 -2.94
C ALA A 162 -8.32 -11.63 -4.18
N GLU A 163 -7.10 -12.15 -4.06
CA GLU A 163 -6.19 -12.30 -5.18
C GLU A 163 -6.50 -13.57 -5.97
N LYS A 164 -6.31 -13.48 -7.28
CA LYS A 164 -6.45 -14.61 -8.19
C LYS A 164 -5.40 -15.67 -7.86
N LEU A 165 -5.80 -16.93 -7.82
CA LEU A 165 -4.91 -18.06 -7.58
C LEU A 165 -3.68 -18.04 -8.51
N ASP A 166 -2.51 -17.84 -7.91
CA ASP A 166 -1.22 -17.94 -8.60
C ASP A 166 -0.65 -19.36 -8.44
N LYS A 167 -0.59 -20.11 -9.54
CA LYS A 167 -0.05 -21.49 -9.54
C LYS A 167 1.46 -21.55 -9.74
N SER A 168 2.15 -20.42 -9.89
CA SER A 168 3.59 -20.38 -10.14
C SER A 168 4.45 -20.67 -8.91
N GLY A 169 3.89 -20.52 -7.70
CA GLY A 169 4.64 -20.66 -6.45
C GLY A 169 5.44 -19.41 -6.02
N PHE A 170 5.50 -18.37 -6.87
CA PHE A 170 6.17 -17.10 -6.56
C PHE A 170 5.74 -16.52 -5.21
N PHE A 171 4.44 -16.56 -4.93
CA PHE A 171 3.89 -16.06 -3.69
C PHE A 171 4.47 -16.74 -2.43
N VAL A 172 4.72 -18.05 -2.48
CA VAL A 172 5.26 -18.82 -1.34
C VAL A 172 6.67 -18.35 -0.97
N GLU A 173 7.50 -18.05 -1.96
CA GLU A 173 8.86 -17.53 -1.73
C GLU A 173 8.81 -16.15 -1.07
N TYR A 174 7.90 -15.30 -1.53
CA TYR A 174 7.69 -13.96 -0.98
C TYR A 174 7.12 -13.98 0.44
N ALA A 175 6.21 -14.92 0.75
CA ALA A 175 5.57 -15.06 2.06
C ALA A 175 6.56 -15.23 3.22
N ARG A 176 7.72 -15.85 2.96
CA ARG A 176 8.80 -16.03 3.96
C ARG A 176 9.37 -14.70 4.48
N GLN A 177 9.24 -13.62 3.71
CA GLN A 177 9.86 -12.33 4.00
C GLN A 177 8.84 -11.19 4.15
N SER A 178 7.57 -11.41 3.78
CA SER A 178 6.55 -10.35 3.72
C SER A 178 5.89 -10.01 5.06
N GLY A 179 6.14 -10.81 6.09
CA GLY A 179 5.49 -10.68 7.41
C GLY A 179 4.20 -11.48 7.53
N GLY A 180 3.66 -12.01 6.43
CA GLY A 180 2.44 -12.84 6.38
C GLY A 180 1.23 -12.10 5.80
N ILE A 181 0.10 -12.79 5.66
CA ILE A 181 -1.10 -12.29 4.96
C ILE A 181 -1.58 -10.92 5.47
N PHE A 182 -1.56 -10.68 6.78
CA PHE A 182 -2.06 -9.42 7.31
C PHE A 182 -1.13 -8.23 7.08
N VAL A 183 0.18 -8.47 7.12
CA VAL A 183 1.22 -7.43 6.97
C VAL A 183 1.45 -7.08 5.51
N ASP A 184 1.36 -8.09 4.64
CA ASP A 184 1.61 -7.93 3.22
C ASP A 184 0.41 -7.32 2.49
N THR A 185 -0.77 -7.93 2.61
CA THR A 185 -1.90 -7.59 1.73
C THR A 185 -3.02 -6.87 2.46
N VAL A 186 -3.44 -7.37 3.63
CA VAL A 186 -4.55 -6.79 4.41
C VAL A 186 -4.20 -5.42 4.99
N VAL A 187 -2.92 -5.08 5.10
CA VAL A 187 -2.46 -3.75 5.55
C VAL A 187 -3.08 -2.61 4.74
N HIS A 188 -3.37 -2.83 3.45
CA HIS A 188 -4.12 -1.86 2.64
C HIS A 188 -5.56 -1.65 3.11
N ASP A 189 -6.24 -2.73 3.50
CA ASP A 189 -7.63 -2.69 3.99
C ASP A 189 -7.71 -2.10 5.40
N ILE A 190 -6.68 -2.34 6.21
CA ILE A 190 -6.50 -1.70 7.52
C ILE A 190 -6.28 -0.19 7.34
N ASP A 191 -5.40 0.22 6.44
CA ASP A 191 -5.16 1.64 6.16
C ASP A 191 -6.43 2.35 5.65
N LEU A 192 -7.17 1.74 4.73
CA LEU A 192 -8.46 2.26 4.27
C LEU A 192 -9.45 2.39 5.44
N THR A 193 -9.51 1.39 6.32
CA THR A 193 -10.35 1.42 7.53
C THR A 193 -10.00 2.60 8.43
N LEU A 194 -8.72 2.87 8.66
CA LEU A 194 -8.29 4.04 9.44
C LEU A 194 -8.71 5.34 8.75
N SER A 195 -8.66 5.43 7.42
CA SER A 195 -9.14 6.63 6.71
C SER A 195 -10.65 6.84 6.82
N PHE A 196 -11.46 5.76 6.84
CA PHE A 196 -12.93 5.86 6.97
C PHE A 196 -13.41 6.07 8.39
N LEU A 197 -12.80 5.41 9.37
CA LEU A 197 -13.24 5.44 10.77
C LEU A 197 -12.60 6.58 11.58
N GLY A 198 -11.51 7.16 11.07
CA GLY A 198 -10.72 8.19 11.71
C GLY A 198 -9.32 7.68 12.05
N GLU A 199 -8.29 8.40 11.60
CA GLU A 199 -6.91 7.92 11.67
C GLU A 199 -6.32 7.82 13.09
N ASP A 200 -6.93 8.51 14.07
CA ASP A 200 -6.50 8.48 15.46
C ASP A 200 -7.18 7.36 16.27
N ILE A 201 -8.09 6.60 15.66
CA ILE A 201 -8.81 5.52 16.32
C ILE A 201 -7.84 4.44 16.82
N LYS A 202 -8.04 3.98 18.06
CA LYS A 202 -7.15 3.00 18.70
C LYS A 202 -7.78 1.60 18.70
N PRO A 203 -7.03 0.55 18.35
CA PRO A 203 -7.52 -0.81 18.53
C PRO A 203 -7.79 -1.05 20.03
N LYS A 204 -8.84 -1.79 20.32
CA LYS A 204 -9.20 -2.26 21.67
C LYS A 204 -8.84 -3.73 21.82
N ALA A 205 -9.22 -4.53 20.84
CA ALA A 205 -8.82 -5.91 20.74
C ALA A 205 -9.00 -6.43 19.32
N LEU A 206 -8.31 -7.51 18.98
CA LEU A 206 -8.40 -8.13 17.66
C LEU A 206 -8.20 -9.64 17.74
N TRP A 207 -8.72 -10.35 16.74
CA TRP A 207 -8.43 -11.76 16.53
C TRP A 207 -8.36 -12.08 15.05
N ALA A 208 -7.61 -13.13 14.71
CA ALA A 208 -7.55 -13.67 13.37
C ALA A 208 -7.57 -15.21 13.38
N THR A 209 -8.06 -15.77 12.28
CA THR A 209 -8.00 -17.20 11.96
C THR A 209 -7.76 -17.36 10.47
N GLY A 210 -7.22 -18.50 10.05
CA GLY A 210 -6.96 -18.76 8.65
C GLY A 210 -6.75 -20.23 8.39
N LEU A 211 -6.71 -20.56 7.11
CA LEU A 211 -6.48 -21.90 6.60
C LEU A 211 -5.61 -21.84 5.35
N ILE A 212 -5.15 -23.02 4.94
CA ILE A 212 -4.40 -23.21 3.71
C ILE A 212 -5.21 -24.13 2.80
N ALA A 213 -5.67 -23.59 1.68
CA ALA A 213 -6.49 -24.29 0.69
C ALA A 213 -5.67 -24.84 -0.49
N HIS A 214 -4.59 -24.16 -0.88
CA HIS A 214 -3.79 -24.53 -2.05
C HIS A 214 -2.28 -24.58 -1.78
N HIS A 215 -1.73 -23.59 -1.09
CA HIS A 215 -0.27 -23.44 -0.92
C HIS A 215 0.22 -24.03 0.40
N HIS A 216 0.22 -25.37 0.52
CA HIS A 216 0.58 -26.10 1.75
C HIS A 216 1.97 -25.76 2.31
N GLU A 217 2.87 -25.26 1.47
CA GLU A 217 4.20 -24.77 1.86
C GLU A 217 4.15 -23.56 2.81
N LEU A 218 3.02 -22.87 2.92
CA LEU A 218 2.82 -21.77 3.87
C LEU A 218 2.82 -22.23 5.34
N ILE A 219 2.66 -23.53 5.60
CA ILE A 219 2.80 -24.12 6.95
C ILE A 219 4.17 -23.76 7.54
N ASP A 220 5.24 -23.83 6.75
CA ASP A 220 6.60 -23.55 7.20
C ASP A 220 6.78 -22.08 7.63
N CYS A 221 5.93 -21.19 7.11
CA CYS A 221 5.95 -19.75 7.39
C CYS A 221 4.92 -19.36 8.47
N GLN A 222 4.15 -20.32 8.98
CA GLN A 222 2.98 -20.07 9.84
C GLN A 222 2.07 -18.98 9.25
N ASP A 223 1.78 -19.07 7.96
CA ASP A 223 0.91 -18.14 7.25
C ASP A 223 -0.32 -18.86 6.66
N ALA A 224 -1.24 -18.09 6.10
CA ALA A 224 -2.45 -18.59 5.46
C ALA A 224 -2.56 -18.10 4.02
N ASP A 225 -3.28 -18.85 3.19
CA ASP A 225 -3.73 -18.39 1.87
C ASP A 225 -5.19 -17.92 1.90
N ASN A 226 -5.93 -18.22 2.97
CA ASN A 226 -7.25 -17.68 3.26
C ASN A 226 -7.32 -17.31 4.75
N ALA A 227 -7.61 -16.05 5.07
CA ALA A 227 -7.68 -15.59 6.45
C ALA A 227 -8.85 -14.65 6.70
N VAL A 228 -9.34 -14.66 7.95
CA VAL A 228 -10.32 -13.73 8.47
C VAL A 228 -9.72 -13.04 9.70
N GLY A 229 -9.83 -11.73 9.74
CA GLY A 229 -9.39 -10.91 10.87
C GLY A 229 -10.50 -9.94 11.28
N VAL A 230 -10.62 -9.68 12.58
CA VAL A 230 -11.56 -8.70 13.09
C VAL A 230 -10.88 -7.83 14.14
N VAL A 231 -11.16 -6.54 14.07
CA VAL A 231 -10.62 -5.52 14.98
C VAL A 231 -11.79 -4.79 15.64
N GLU A 232 -11.81 -4.82 16.96
CA GLU A 232 -12.64 -3.96 17.79
C GLU A 232 -11.82 -2.71 18.11
N PHE A 233 -12.41 -1.53 17.93
CA PHE A 233 -11.78 -0.26 18.26
C PHE A 233 -12.38 0.36 19.54
N TRP A 234 -11.60 1.20 20.20
CA TRP A 234 -12.16 2.12 21.19
C TRP A 234 -13.13 3.08 20.50
N GLY A 235 -14.24 3.39 21.16
CA GLY A 235 -15.37 4.09 20.54
C GLY A 235 -16.42 3.16 19.90
N GLY A 236 -16.27 1.83 20.02
CA GLY A 236 -17.34 0.88 19.66
C GLY A 236 -17.43 0.55 18.17
N LYS A 237 -16.42 0.92 17.37
CA LYS A 237 -16.35 0.61 15.94
C LYS A 237 -15.69 -0.75 15.69
N ILE A 238 -16.04 -1.40 14.59
CA ILE A 238 -15.54 -2.74 14.24
C ILE A 238 -15.06 -2.77 12.80
N ALA A 239 -13.96 -3.46 12.53
CA ALA A 239 -13.57 -3.82 11.18
C ALA A 239 -13.48 -5.35 11.03
N HIS A 240 -13.97 -5.86 9.91
CA HIS A 240 -13.88 -7.26 9.51
C HIS A 240 -13.17 -7.36 8.17
N TYR A 241 -12.14 -8.21 8.11
CA TYR A 241 -11.34 -8.46 6.93
C TYR A 241 -11.46 -9.93 6.55
N TYR A 242 -11.82 -10.20 5.31
CA TYR A 242 -11.58 -11.50 4.68
C TYR A 242 -10.51 -11.30 3.62
N HIS A 243 -9.51 -12.18 3.60
CA HIS A 243 -8.48 -12.15 2.56
C HIS A 243 -8.23 -13.55 2.00
N SER A 244 -8.04 -13.62 0.69
CA SER A 244 -7.71 -14.85 -0.03
C SER A 244 -6.62 -14.59 -1.06
N ARG A 245 -5.70 -15.53 -1.22
CA ARG A 245 -4.69 -15.55 -2.29
C ARG A 245 -4.97 -16.61 -3.35
N THR A 246 -6.12 -17.28 -3.24
CA THR A 246 -6.43 -18.49 -4.00
C THR A 246 -7.78 -18.43 -4.67
N THR A 247 -8.24 -17.23 -5.02
CA THR A 247 -9.57 -17.04 -5.58
C THR A 247 -9.60 -17.51 -7.03
N ALA A 248 -10.53 -18.39 -7.38
CA ALA A 248 -10.59 -19.03 -8.68
C ALA A 248 -11.19 -18.12 -9.78
N HIS A 249 -12.11 -17.22 -9.42
CA HIS A 249 -12.87 -16.41 -10.37
C HIS A 249 -12.18 -15.11 -10.81
N GLY A 250 -11.08 -14.70 -10.16
CA GLY A 250 -10.34 -13.51 -10.52
C GLY A 250 -9.93 -12.67 -9.31
N TYR A 251 -9.59 -11.41 -9.57
CA TYR A 251 -9.28 -10.43 -8.53
C TYR A 251 -10.57 -9.81 -8.00
N ASP A 252 -10.83 -9.97 -6.71
CA ASP A 252 -12.10 -9.62 -6.08
C ASP A 252 -11.88 -8.86 -4.77
N ASN A 253 -11.70 -7.55 -4.90
CA ASN A 253 -11.62 -6.66 -3.75
C ASN A 253 -12.91 -5.87 -3.62
N CYS A 254 -13.56 -5.93 -2.46
CA CYS A 254 -14.72 -5.11 -2.18
C CYS A 254 -14.67 -4.58 -0.75
N THR A 255 -15.32 -3.44 -0.53
CA THR A 255 -15.43 -2.85 0.81
C THR A 255 -16.82 -2.29 1.02
N GLU A 256 -17.34 -2.47 2.22
CA GLU A 256 -18.56 -1.85 2.70
C GLU A 256 -18.27 -1.07 3.98
N ILE A 257 -18.79 0.15 4.05
CA ILE A 257 -18.74 1.00 5.23
C ILE A 257 -20.18 1.22 5.66
N ILE A 258 -20.56 0.61 6.78
CA ILE A 258 -21.89 0.69 7.37
C ILE A 258 -21.84 1.78 8.43
N GLY A 259 -22.72 2.76 8.31
CA GLY A 259 -22.92 3.82 9.28
C GLY A 259 -24.30 3.76 9.94
N THR A 260 -24.56 4.69 10.85
CA THR A 260 -25.82 4.76 11.61
C THR A 260 -27.05 5.07 10.76
N GLU A 261 -26.87 5.68 9.59
CA GLU A 261 -27.97 6.15 8.71
C GLU A 261 -27.90 5.56 7.30
N GLY A 262 -26.88 4.75 6.99
CA GLY A 262 -26.74 4.19 5.65
C GLY A 262 -25.49 3.34 5.47
N LYS A 263 -25.15 3.07 4.21
CA LYS A 263 -23.97 2.30 3.82
C LYS A 263 -23.39 2.80 2.50
N VAL A 264 -22.06 2.85 2.42
CA VAL A 264 -21.32 2.97 1.15
C VAL A 264 -20.73 1.61 0.80
N SER A 265 -20.84 1.21 -0.46
CA SER A 265 -20.28 -0.04 -0.97
C SER A 265 -19.40 0.23 -2.19
N ILE A 266 -18.21 -0.38 -2.20
CA ILE A 266 -17.22 -0.28 -3.27
C ILE A 266 -17.00 -1.68 -3.84
N ASN A 267 -17.21 -1.81 -5.16
CA ASN A 267 -16.84 -2.98 -5.95
C ASN A 267 -17.40 -4.33 -5.46
N LEU A 268 -18.67 -4.38 -5.00
CA LEU A 268 -19.32 -5.62 -4.54
C LEU A 268 -19.36 -6.74 -5.58
N VAL A 269 -19.29 -6.38 -6.86
CA VAL A 269 -19.08 -7.34 -7.94
C VAL A 269 -17.91 -6.83 -8.80
N PRO A 270 -16.82 -7.62 -8.94
CA PRO A 270 -15.55 -7.13 -9.48
C PRO A 270 -15.52 -7.14 -11.01
N TYR A 271 -16.48 -6.48 -11.66
CA TYR A 271 -16.56 -6.46 -13.11
C TYR A 271 -15.35 -5.76 -13.74
N SER A 272 -14.74 -6.39 -14.75
CA SER A 272 -13.70 -5.75 -15.57
C SER A 272 -14.28 -4.64 -16.46
N ASN A 273 -15.52 -4.79 -16.91
CA ASN A 273 -16.26 -3.84 -17.73
C ASN A 273 -17.78 -4.16 -17.72
N ARG A 274 -18.58 -3.42 -18.50
CA ARG A 274 -20.04 -3.57 -18.55
C ARG A 274 -20.55 -4.55 -19.63
N VAL A 275 -19.67 -5.33 -20.25
CA VAL A 275 -20.01 -6.31 -21.30
C VAL A 275 -20.38 -7.65 -20.65
N GLN A 276 -21.37 -8.33 -21.21
CA GLN A 276 -21.83 -9.65 -20.77
C GLN A 276 -22.02 -10.57 -21.98
N ILE A 277 -21.73 -11.85 -21.79
CA ILE A 277 -22.06 -12.90 -22.77
C ILE A 277 -23.31 -13.63 -22.26
N SER A 278 -24.36 -13.66 -23.08
CA SER A 278 -25.61 -14.39 -22.80
C SER A 278 -25.78 -15.51 -23.81
N ASN A 279 -25.54 -16.77 -23.40
CA ASN A 279 -25.64 -17.94 -24.27
C ASN A 279 -26.17 -19.18 -23.51
N SER A 280 -26.01 -20.38 -24.08
CA SER A 280 -26.44 -21.64 -23.45
C SER A 280 -25.78 -21.95 -22.10
N SER A 281 -24.68 -21.27 -21.75
CA SER A 281 -24.00 -21.36 -20.46
C SER A 281 -24.48 -20.32 -19.44
N GLY A 282 -25.48 -19.50 -19.78
CA GLY A 282 -26.01 -18.46 -18.91
C GLY A 282 -25.48 -17.06 -19.25
N ILE A 283 -25.52 -16.17 -18.25
CA ILE A 283 -24.98 -14.81 -18.32
C ILE A 283 -23.61 -14.81 -17.64
N VAL A 284 -22.56 -14.51 -18.38
CA VAL A 284 -21.16 -14.49 -17.90
C VAL A 284 -20.58 -13.09 -18.08
N GLN A 285 -19.83 -12.65 -17.07
CA GLN A 285 -19.07 -11.40 -17.10
C GLN A 285 -17.65 -11.64 -16.62
N ASP A 286 -16.70 -10.99 -17.27
CA ASP A 286 -15.29 -11.07 -16.90
C ASP A 286 -15.02 -10.26 -15.63
N ALA A 287 -14.36 -10.90 -14.66
CA ALA A 287 -13.85 -10.22 -13.48
C ALA A 287 -12.57 -9.42 -13.79
N THR A 288 -12.26 -8.42 -12.96
CA THR A 288 -10.98 -7.71 -13.06
C THR A 288 -9.80 -8.71 -13.01
N PRO A 289 -8.83 -8.64 -13.95
CA PRO A 289 -7.79 -9.67 -14.03
C PRO A 289 -6.81 -9.68 -12.85
N GLY A 290 -6.48 -8.51 -12.32
CA GLY A 290 -5.50 -8.35 -11.25
C GLY A 290 -5.49 -6.96 -10.64
N TRP A 291 -4.66 -6.78 -9.62
CA TRP A 291 -4.51 -5.51 -8.91
C TRP A 291 -3.95 -4.39 -9.80
N ILE A 292 -3.10 -4.71 -10.79
CA ILE A 292 -2.57 -3.72 -11.74
C ILE A 292 -3.71 -3.10 -12.52
N ASP A 293 -4.62 -3.91 -13.05
CA ASP A 293 -5.77 -3.42 -13.82
C ASP A 293 -6.71 -2.61 -12.94
N ARG A 294 -6.88 -3.01 -11.68
CA ARG A 294 -7.76 -2.31 -10.73
C ARG A 294 -7.21 -0.97 -10.25
N TYR A 295 -5.90 -0.86 -10.04
CA TYR A 295 -5.29 0.27 -9.33
C TYR A 295 -4.24 1.04 -10.14
N ARG A 296 -4.11 0.79 -11.45
CA ARG A 296 -3.16 1.49 -12.35
C ARG A 296 -3.20 3.01 -12.16
N ASP A 297 -4.40 3.58 -12.24
CA ASP A 297 -4.59 5.02 -12.19
C ASP A 297 -4.40 5.57 -10.78
N ALA A 298 -4.60 4.74 -9.75
CA ALA A 298 -4.32 5.08 -8.36
C ALA A 298 -2.81 5.28 -8.13
N PHE A 299 -1.94 4.44 -8.71
CA PHE A 299 -0.48 4.66 -8.65
C PHE A 299 -0.05 5.98 -9.31
N VAL A 300 -0.69 6.34 -10.43
CA VAL A 300 -0.43 7.62 -11.11
C VAL A 300 -0.93 8.79 -10.24
N THR A 301 -2.11 8.65 -9.64
CA THR A 301 -2.70 9.66 -8.75
C THR A 301 -1.85 9.87 -7.50
N GLU A 302 -1.34 8.80 -6.89
CA GLU A 302 -0.42 8.84 -5.75
C GLU A 302 0.84 9.65 -6.07
N LEU A 303 1.52 9.34 -7.18
CA LEU A 303 2.71 10.06 -7.60
C LEU A 303 2.44 11.53 -7.93
N ASN A 304 1.30 11.84 -8.56
CA ASN A 304 0.91 13.23 -8.83
C ASN A 304 0.65 14.00 -7.53
N GLN A 305 -0.11 13.43 -6.59
CA GLN A 305 -0.38 14.09 -5.31
C GLN A 305 0.89 14.27 -4.47
N PHE A 306 1.79 13.27 -4.44
CA PHE A 306 3.10 13.39 -3.80
C PHE A 306 3.94 14.52 -4.42
N THR A 307 3.99 14.56 -5.75
CA THR A 307 4.71 15.60 -6.51
C THR A 307 4.16 16.99 -6.22
N ASP A 308 2.83 17.15 -6.27
CA ASP A 308 2.15 18.41 -6.03
C ASP A 308 2.34 18.89 -4.58
N ALA A 309 2.25 17.98 -3.60
CA ALA A 309 2.47 18.30 -2.20
C ALA A 309 3.86 18.88 -1.95
N ILE A 310 4.89 18.34 -2.63
CA ILE A 310 6.27 18.84 -2.54
C ILE A 310 6.40 20.19 -3.25
N LEU A 311 6.01 20.27 -4.53
CA LEU A 311 6.20 21.48 -5.34
C LEU A 311 5.46 22.69 -4.79
N GLU A 312 4.34 22.46 -4.10
CA GLU A 312 3.47 23.51 -3.58
C GLU A 312 3.52 23.63 -2.06
N SER A 313 4.40 22.88 -1.40
CA SER A 313 4.54 22.88 0.07
C SER A 313 3.24 22.58 0.82
N ARG A 314 2.36 21.73 0.26
CA ARG A 314 1.12 21.28 0.91
C ARG A 314 1.39 20.10 1.84
N GLU A 315 0.48 19.81 2.75
CA GLU A 315 0.53 18.59 3.57
C GLU A 315 0.41 17.33 2.69
N LEU A 316 1.00 16.22 3.16
CA LEU A 316 0.82 14.93 2.51
C LEU A 316 -0.58 14.38 2.84
N PRO A 317 -1.21 13.64 1.92
CA PRO A 317 -2.54 13.05 2.12
C PRO A 317 -2.56 11.85 3.08
N LEU A 318 -1.40 11.43 3.59
CA LEU A 318 -1.24 10.33 4.53
C LEU A 318 -0.20 10.68 5.59
N ARG A 319 -0.57 10.51 6.87
CA ARG A 319 0.32 10.68 8.02
C ARG A 319 1.14 9.43 8.29
N LEU A 320 2.40 9.57 8.69
CA LEU A 320 3.25 8.42 9.04
C LEU A 320 2.71 7.68 10.27
N GLU A 321 2.07 8.40 11.19
CA GLU A 321 1.41 7.85 12.38
C GLU A 321 0.31 6.86 11.98
N SER A 322 -0.41 7.14 10.89
CA SER A 322 -1.46 6.27 10.37
C SER A 322 -0.88 4.99 9.78
N ALA A 323 0.27 5.09 9.10
CA ALA A 323 1.03 3.92 8.66
C ALA A 323 1.54 3.08 9.84
N TYR A 324 1.99 3.72 10.92
CA TYR A 324 2.38 3.04 12.17
C TYR A 324 1.21 2.29 12.80
N SER A 325 0.05 2.94 12.95
CA SER A 325 -1.17 2.31 13.48
C SER A 325 -1.64 1.16 12.61
N GLY A 326 -1.59 1.31 11.27
CA GLY A 326 -1.89 0.23 10.34
C GLY A 326 -0.96 -0.97 10.51
N LEU A 327 0.35 -0.73 10.60
CA LEU A 327 1.35 -1.77 10.84
C LEU A 327 1.15 -2.47 12.20
N GLN A 328 0.81 -1.72 13.25
CA GLN A 328 0.55 -2.26 14.58
C GLN A 328 -0.62 -3.25 14.56
N ILE A 329 -1.72 -2.88 13.90
CA ILE A 329 -2.89 -3.75 13.75
C ILE A 329 -2.54 -4.97 12.90
N ALA A 330 -1.84 -4.78 11.79
CA ALA A 330 -1.46 -5.86 10.87
C ALA A 330 -0.56 -6.92 11.56
N LEU A 331 0.47 -6.48 12.27
CA LEU A 331 1.37 -7.38 13.02
C LEU A 331 0.63 -8.13 14.13
N ALA A 332 -0.27 -7.46 14.84
CA ALA A 332 -1.05 -8.08 15.89
C ALA A 332 -2.09 -9.09 15.35
N LEU A 333 -2.73 -8.81 14.21
CA LEU A 333 -3.59 -9.79 13.51
C LEU A 333 -2.77 -11.00 13.05
N GLN A 334 -1.57 -10.79 12.49
CA GLN A 334 -0.71 -11.89 12.10
C GLN A 334 -0.27 -12.73 13.31
N GLU A 335 0.07 -12.10 14.44
CA GLU A 335 0.38 -12.85 15.66
C GLU A 335 -0.85 -13.63 16.15
N SER A 336 -2.04 -13.02 16.11
CA SER A 336 -3.28 -13.70 16.47
C SER A 336 -3.50 -14.94 15.62
N LEU A 337 -3.29 -14.83 14.30
CA LEU A 337 -3.36 -15.96 13.37
C LEU A 337 -2.39 -17.08 13.75
N ARG A 338 -1.13 -16.75 14.08
CA ARG A 338 -0.09 -17.73 14.44
C ARG A 338 -0.33 -18.39 15.80
N THR A 339 -0.85 -17.64 16.76
CA THR A 339 -0.97 -18.09 18.16
C THR A 339 -2.36 -18.56 18.56
N GLY A 340 -3.39 -18.24 17.77
CA GLY A 340 -4.80 -18.47 18.10
C GLY A 340 -5.33 -17.57 19.22
N ARG A 341 -4.56 -16.57 19.68
CA ARG A 341 -4.93 -15.71 20.82
C ARG A 341 -5.63 -14.43 20.37
N LYS A 342 -6.62 -13.98 21.13
CA LYS A 342 -7.14 -12.60 21.05
C LYS A 342 -6.09 -11.65 21.62
N ILE A 343 -5.71 -10.62 20.85
CA ILE A 343 -4.74 -9.61 21.28
C ILE A 343 -5.48 -8.37 21.76
N GLY A 344 -5.11 -7.84 22.93
CA GLY A 344 -5.77 -6.70 23.57
C GLY A 344 -4.88 -5.46 23.67
N PHE A 345 -5.53 -4.30 23.71
CA PHE A 345 -4.89 -2.99 23.84
C PHE A 345 -5.59 -2.15 24.92
N ASP A 346 -4.87 -1.20 25.49
CA ASP A 346 -5.43 -0.17 26.38
C ASP A 346 -6.02 1.01 25.58
N GLY A 347 -6.60 2.00 26.28
CA GLY A 347 -7.24 3.17 25.66
C GLY A 347 -6.29 4.07 24.86
N ASN A 348 -4.97 3.95 25.08
CA ASN A 348 -3.94 4.68 24.35
C ASN A 348 -3.43 3.91 23.12
N GLY A 349 -3.95 2.70 22.88
CA GLY A 349 -3.47 1.81 21.83
C GLY A 349 -2.17 1.09 22.18
N VAL A 350 -1.78 1.05 23.47
CA VAL A 350 -0.64 0.26 23.93
C VAL A 350 -1.10 -1.17 24.17
N ARG A 351 -0.31 -2.13 23.70
CA ARG A 351 -0.61 -3.56 23.81
C ARG A 351 -0.63 -3.99 25.28
N LYS A 352 -1.61 -4.82 25.64
CA LYS A 352 -1.67 -5.50 26.95
C LYS A 352 -0.86 -6.79 26.90
N GLU A 353 -0.20 -7.09 28.01
CA GLU A 353 0.54 -8.34 28.20
C GLU A 353 -0.34 -9.60 28.12
#